data_AF-A0A1F3V4L4-F1
#
_entry.id   AF-A0A1F3V4L4-F1
#
_cell.length_a   1.000
_cell.length_b   1.000
_cell.length_c   1.000
_cell.angle_alpha   90.00
_cell.angle_beta   90.00
_cell.angle_gamma   90.00
#
_symmetry.space_group_name_H-M   'P 1'
#
loop_
_entity.id
_entity.type
_entity.pdbx_description
1 polymer ?
#
loop_
_entity_poly.entity_id
_entity_poly.type
_entity_poly.pdbx_seq_one_letter_code
_entity_poly.pdbx_strand_id
1 'polypeptide(L)'
;MQLKAKINYPKYFILSAPSTAIAMSLAKNSVELAVIMGIYLITIINQLMLVRGTENYLSKISGGPKGNLGILLLIIGKMAVLLFGISLGVHFMGKRVIIPLLNYVILIIVLAYSVKKVEVQ
;
A
#
# COMPACT_ATOMS: atom_id res chain seq x y z
N MET A 1 10.47 -13.22 20.57
CA MET A 1 10.52 -11.87 19.96
C MET A 1 9.18 -11.59 19.29
N GLN A 2 8.29 -10.82 19.94
CA GLN A 2 6.99 -10.46 19.34
C GLN A 2 7.08 -9.05 18.73
N LEU A 3 7.65 -8.94 17.53
CA LEU A 3 7.67 -7.67 16.79
C LEU A 3 6.26 -7.37 16.29
N LYS A 4 5.43 -6.73 17.12
CA LYS A 4 4.08 -6.28 16.76
C LYS A 4 4.22 -4.96 16.00
N ALA A 5 4.34 -5.03 14.68
CA ALA A 5 4.43 -3.85 13.81
C ALA A 5 3.09 -3.09 13.78
N LYS A 6 2.83 -2.27 14.80
CA LYS A 6 1.63 -1.43 14.84
C LYS A 6 1.78 -0.27 13.85
N ILE A 7 1.06 -0.32 12.74
CA ILE A 7 0.89 0.85 11.87
C ILE A 7 0.16 1.93 12.66
N ASN A 8 0.72 3.14 12.67
CA ASN A 8 0.00 4.31 13.16
C ASN A 8 -0.91 4.85 12.03
N TYR A 9 -2.12 4.27 11.90
CA TYR A 9 -3.10 4.65 10.89
C TYR A 9 -3.34 6.17 10.76
N PRO A 10 -3.58 6.94 11.84
CA PRO A 10 -3.81 8.37 11.70
C PRO A 10 -2.57 9.12 11.20
N LYS A 11 -1.36 8.74 11.63
CA LYS A 11 -0.12 9.32 11.10
C LYS A 11 0.06 9.01 9.61
N TYR A 12 -0.27 7.78 9.20
CA TYR A 12 -0.22 7.36 7.81
C TYR A 12 -1.16 8.19 6.92
N PHE A 13 -2.43 8.35 7.31
CA PHE A 13 -3.40 9.17 6.56
C PHE A 13 -2.99 10.64 6.48
N ILE A 14 -2.46 11.21 7.56
CA ILE A 14 -2.01 12.61 7.59
C ILE A 14 -0.82 12.83 6.65
N LEU A 15 0.15 11.91 6.63
CA LEU A 15 1.31 12.02 5.74
C LEU A 15 0.99 11.65 4.28
N SER A 16 0.01 10.78 4.02
CA SER A 16 -0.38 10.41 2.66
C SER A 16 -1.33 11.43 2.01
N ALA A 17 -2.05 12.23 2.80
CA ALA A 17 -2.95 13.27 2.30
C ALA A 17 -2.25 14.30 1.38
N PRO A 18 -1.12 14.93 1.74
CA PRO A 18 -0.48 15.93 0.88
C PRO A 18 0.04 15.34 -0.43
N SER A 19 0.63 14.13 -0.42
CA SER A 19 1.10 13.50 -1.67
C SER A 19 -0.06 13.18 -2.61
N THR A 20 -1.19 12.77 -2.05
CA THR A 20 -2.40 12.45 -2.81
C THR A 20 -3.08 13.72 -3.32
N ALA A 21 -3.10 14.80 -2.53
CA ALA A 21 -3.61 16.10 -2.97
C ALA A 21 -2.80 16.68 -4.15
N ILE A 22 -1.46 16.52 -4.13
CA ILE A 22 -0.60 16.90 -5.25
C ILE A 22 -0.91 16.02 -6.48
N ALA A 23 -1.07 14.71 -6.31
CA ALA A 23 -1.44 13.83 -7.42
C ALA A 23 -2.79 14.20 -8.04
N MET A 24 -3.78 14.59 -7.21
CA MET A 24 -5.09 15.06 -7.67
C MET A 24 -5.04 16.41 -8.39
N SER A 25 -4.20 17.36 -7.96
CA SER A 25 -4.10 18.67 -8.63
C SER A 25 -3.45 18.58 -10.02
N LEU A 26 -2.69 17.53 -10.29
CA LEU A 26 -2.11 17.23 -11.60
C LEU A 26 -3.12 16.57 -12.57
N ALA A 27 -4.30 16.17 -12.08
CA ALA A 27 -5.35 15.59 -12.90
C ALA A 27 -6.04 16.67 -13.74
N LYS A 28 -6.24 16.41 -15.04
CA LYS A 28 -6.92 17.34 -15.95
C LYS A 28 -8.39 17.05 -16.16
N ASN A 29 -8.84 15.83 -15.83
CA ASN A 29 -10.20 15.41 -16.11
C ASN A 29 -10.82 14.66 -14.91
N SER A 30 -12.14 14.72 -14.76
CA SER A 30 -12.87 14.06 -13.67
C SER A 30 -12.64 12.55 -13.63
N VAL A 31 -12.44 11.93 -14.81
CA VAL A 31 -12.07 10.51 -14.95
C VAL A 31 -10.67 10.24 -14.40
N GLU A 32 -9.70 11.10 -14.71
CA GLU A 32 -8.32 10.98 -14.19
C GLU A 32 -8.32 11.08 -12.65
N LEU A 33 -9.15 11.95 -12.09
CA LEU A 33 -9.29 12.14 -10.64
C LEU A 33 -9.88 10.88 -9.96
N ALA A 34 -10.92 10.29 -10.54
CA ALA A 34 -11.50 9.04 -10.06
C ALA A 34 -10.49 7.87 -10.11
N VAL A 35 -9.68 7.80 -11.17
CA VAL A 35 -8.64 6.78 -11.34
C VAL A 35 -7.52 6.97 -10.30
N ILE A 36 -7.09 8.21 -10.04
CA ILE A 36 -6.10 8.50 -8.98
C ILE A 36 -6.62 8.07 -7.62
N MET A 37 -7.89 8.36 -7.29
CA MET A 37 -8.52 7.88 -6.05
C MET A 37 -8.59 6.35 -6.00
N GLY A 38 -8.96 5.69 -7.10
CA GLY A 38 -8.99 4.23 -7.18
C GLY A 38 -7.61 3.62 -6.94
N ILE A 39 -6.57 4.15 -7.60
CA ILE A 39 -5.20 3.68 -7.43
C ILE A 39 -4.69 3.96 -6.01
N TYR A 40 -5.07 5.09 -5.41
CA TYR A 40 -4.75 5.39 -4.01
C TYR A 40 -5.34 4.33 -3.06
N LEU A 41 -6.61 3.95 -3.23
CA LEU A 41 -7.25 2.90 -2.42
C LEU A 41 -6.58 1.53 -2.63
N ILE A 42 -6.32 1.16 -3.88
CA ILE A 42 -5.58 -0.06 -4.25
C ILE A 42 -4.21 -0.08 -3.57
N THR A 43 -3.53 1.06 -3.52
CA THR A 43 -2.23 1.21 -2.87
C THR A 43 -2.31 0.98 -1.37
N ILE A 44 -3.30 1.58 -0.69
CA ILE A 44 -3.51 1.38 0.74
C ILE A 44 -3.76 -0.11 1.02
N ILE A 45 -4.67 -0.74 0.27
CA ILE A 45 -4.98 -2.17 0.43
C ILE A 45 -3.71 -3.01 0.25
N ASN A 46 -2.93 -2.72 -0.80
CA ASN A 46 -1.68 -3.40 -1.09
C ASN A 46 -0.66 -3.29 0.07
N GLN A 47 -0.60 -2.12 0.70
CA GLN A 47 0.29 -1.87 1.84
C GLN A 47 -0.22 -2.51 3.14
N LEU A 48 -1.53 -2.57 3.37
CA LEU A 48 -2.09 -3.32 4.51
C LEU A 48 -1.84 -4.82 4.36
N MET A 49 -1.95 -5.36 3.14
CA MET A 49 -1.59 -6.75 2.85
C MET A 49 -0.10 -7.01 3.08
N LEU A 50 0.79 -6.06 2.76
CA LEU A 50 2.21 -6.15 3.09
C LEU A 50 2.41 -6.33 4.59
N VAL A 51 1.82 -5.45 5.42
CA VAL A 51 2.03 -5.50 6.87
C VAL A 51 1.46 -6.77 7.50
N ARG A 52 0.27 -7.21 7.07
CA ARG A 52 -0.28 -8.51 7.51
C ARG A 52 0.59 -9.68 7.07
N GLY A 53 1.17 -9.60 5.88
CA GLY A 53 2.12 -10.59 5.37
C GLY A 53 3.39 -10.68 6.21
N THR A 54 3.98 -9.54 6.57
CA THR A 54 5.19 -9.51 7.41
C THR A 54 4.89 -10.00 8.83
N GLU A 55 3.76 -9.60 9.43
CA GLU A 55 3.32 -10.11 10.73
C GLU A 55 3.12 -11.64 10.73
N ASN A 56 2.46 -12.17 9.69
CA ASN A 56 2.27 -13.62 9.53
C ASN A 56 3.61 -14.34 9.37
N TYR A 57 4.53 -13.81 8.57
CA TYR A 57 5.87 -14.37 8.39
C TYR A 57 6.69 -14.37 9.68
N LEU A 58 6.69 -13.26 10.42
CA LEU A 58 7.34 -13.13 11.73
C LEU A 58 6.75 -14.09 12.78
N SER A 59 5.43 -14.25 12.79
CA SER A 59 4.75 -15.18 13.69
C SER A 59 5.12 -16.64 13.41
N LYS A 60 5.35 -16.97 12.14
CA LYS A 60 5.77 -18.31 11.71
C LYS A 60 7.21 -18.61 12.15
N ILE A 61 8.13 -17.65 12.02
CA ILE A 61 9.51 -17.78 12.52
C ILE A 61 9.53 -17.92 14.05
N SER A 62 8.58 -17.29 14.74
CA SER A 62 8.46 -17.35 16.21
C SER A 62 7.72 -18.60 16.74
N GLY A 63 7.49 -19.62 15.90
CA GLY A 63 6.86 -20.88 16.30
C GLY A 63 5.32 -20.88 16.32
N GLY A 64 4.67 -19.88 15.72
CA GLY A 64 3.21 -19.79 15.66
C GLY A 64 2.57 -20.73 14.62
N PRO A 65 1.31 -21.17 14.81
CA PRO A 65 0.64 -22.23 14.02
C PRO A 65 0.16 -21.80 12.62
N LYS A 66 0.69 -20.72 12.02
CA LYS A 66 0.16 -20.18 10.76
C LYS A 66 0.80 -20.85 9.53
N GLY A 67 0.00 -21.60 8.78
CA GLY A 67 0.40 -22.34 7.58
C GLY A 67 0.74 -21.47 6.35
N ASN A 68 1.54 -22.04 5.44
CA ASN A 68 2.09 -21.38 4.24
C ASN A 68 1.02 -20.80 3.29
N LEU A 69 -0.18 -21.39 3.28
CA LEU A 69 -1.25 -21.04 2.34
C LEU A 69 -1.69 -19.58 2.48
N GLY A 70 -1.74 -19.05 3.71
CA GLY A 70 -2.14 -17.65 3.97
C GLY A 70 -1.10 -16.63 3.48
N ILE A 71 0.18 -16.98 3.53
CA ILE A 71 1.28 -16.13 3.03
C ILE A 71 1.27 -16.14 1.49
N LEU A 72 1.05 -17.31 0.88
CA LEU A 72 0.99 -17.48 -0.57
C LEU A 72 -0.20 -16.72 -1.18
N LEU A 73 -1.38 -16.81 -0.56
CA LEU A 73 -2.56 -16.01 -0.93
C LEU A 73 -2.31 -14.50 -0.80
N LEU A 74 -1.62 -14.06 0.26
CA LEU A 74 -1.26 -12.66 0.42
C LEU A 74 -0.33 -12.18 -0.69
N ILE A 75 0.67 -12.96 -1.10
CA ILE A 75 1.59 -12.62 -2.19
C ILE A 75 0.85 -12.56 -3.54
N ILE A 76 0.04 -13.57 -3.86
CA ILE A 76 -0.72 -13.63 -5.12
C ILE A 76 -1.71 -12.46 -5.19
N GLY A 77 -2.47 -12.21 -4.12
CA GLY A 77 -3.41 -11.09 -4.06
C GLY A 77 -2.70 -9.75 -4.24
N LYS A 78 -1.50 -9.60 -3.67
CA LYS A 78 -0.66 -8.40 -3.83
C LYS A 78 -0.28 -8.14 -5.29
N MET A 79 0.13 -9.20 -5.99
CA MET A 79 0.44 -9.12 -7.42
C MET A 79 -0.81 -8.74 -8.24
N ALA A 80 -1.96 -9.36 -7.95
CA ALA A 80 -3.22 -9.05 -8.64
C ALA A 80 -3.63 -7.58 -8.44
N VAL A 81 -3.55 -7.07 -7.20
CA VAL A 81 -3.88 -5.68 -6.85
C VAL A 81 -2.97 -4.68 -7.58
N LEU A 82 -1.66 -4.97 -7.64
CA LEU A 82 -0.70 -4.13 -8.37
C LEU A 82 -0.96 -4.13 -9.89
N LEU A 83 -1.15 -5.31 -10.48
CA LEU A 83 -1.43 -5.43 -11.92
C LEU A 83 -2.75 -4.75 -12.29
N PHE A 84 -3.77 -4.88 -11.45
CA PHE A 84 -5.05 -4.20 -11.64
C PHE A 84 -4.91 -2.68 -11.57
N GLY A 85 -4.20 -2.15 -10.57
CA GLY A 85 -3.94 -0.71 -10.44
C GLY A 85 -3.16 -0.12 -11.61
N ILE A 86 -2.11 -0.81 -12.07
CA ILE A 86 -1.32 -0.38 -13.23
C ILE A 86 -2.14 -0.47 -14.51
N SER A 87 -2.89 -1.56 -14.71
CA SER A 87 -3.74 -1.74 -15.88
C SER A 87 -4.80 -0.64 -15.98
N LEU A 88 -5.48 -0.31 -14.88
CA LEU A 88 -6.42 0.81 -14.81
C LEU A 88 -5.74 2.15 -15.11
N GLY A 89 -4.57 2.40 -14.51
CA GLY A 89 -3.82 3.63 -14.75
C GLY A 89 -3.40 3.79 -16.22
N VAL A 90 -2.89 2.74 -16.85
CA VAL A 90 -2.50 2.76 -18.27
C VAL A 90 -3.72 2.91 -19.18
N HIS A 91 -4.82 2.20 -18.89
CA HIS A 91 -6.02 2.22 -19.72
C HIS A 91 -6.72 3.59 -19.72
N PHE A 92 -6.84 4.23 -18.57
CA PHE A 92 -7.59 5.49 -18.43
C PHE A 92 -6.73 6.76 -18.49
N MET A 93 -5.45 6.72 -18.10
CA MET A 93 -4.56 7.89 -18.08
C MET A 93 -3.44 7.84 -19.13
N GLY A 94 -3.24 6.70 -19.80
CA GLY A 94 -2.20 6.53 -20.82
C GLY A 94 -0.81 6.89 -20.29
N LYS A 95 -0.16 7.89 -20.90
CA LYS A 95 1.19 8.36 -20.51
C LYS A 95 1.25 9.01 -19.12
N ARG A 96 0.11 9.40 -18.55
CA ARG A 96 0.04 10.06 -17.23
C ARG A 96 -0.07 9.09 -16.05
N VAL A 97 -0.03 7.78 -16.30
CA VAL A 97 0.07 6.76 -15.25
C VAL A 97 1.29 6.96 -14.33
N ILE A 98 2.30 7.70 -14.79
CA ILE A 98 3.47 8.08 -14.00
C ILE A 98 3.08 8.87 -12.72
N ILE A 99 1.99 9.64 -12.73
CA ILE A 99 1.54 10.46 -11.59
C ILE A 99 1.09 9.56 -10.43
N PRO A 100 0.10 8.66 -10.59
CA PRO A 100 -0.28 7.75 -9.52
C PRO A 100 0.83 6.75 -9.16
N LEU A 101 1.72 6.40 -10.10
CA LEU A 101 2.89 5.57 -9.81
C LEU A 101 3.90 6.28 -8.88
N LEU A 102 4.18 7.56 -9.12
CA LEU A 102 5.03 8.37 -8.23
C LEU A 102 4.38 8.52 -6.86
N ASN A 103 3.06 8.75 -6.81
CA ASN A 103 2.34 8.78 -5.55
C ASN A 103 2.46 7.44 -4.80
N TYR A 104 2.34 6.31 -5.50
CA TYR A 104 2.53 4.97 -4.92
C TYR A 104 3.91 4.82 -4.25
N VAL A 105 5.00 5.28 -4.89
CA VAL A 105 6.35 5.25 -4.31
C VAL A 105 6.42 6.11 -3.05
N ILE A 106 5.84 7.31 -3.07
CA ILE A 106 5.78 8.20 -1.90
C ILE A 106 4.99 7.54 -0.75
N LEU A 107 3.85 6.92 -1.05
CA LEU A 107 3.07 6.21 -0.03
C LEU A 107 3.86 5.06 0.62
N ILE A 108 4.75 4.38 -0.11
CA ILE A 108 5.61 3.34 0.50
C ILE A 108 6.55 3.98 1.53
N ILE A 109 7.15 5.11 1.20
CA ILE A 109 8.02 5.85 2.11
C ILE A 109 7.21 6.32 3.33
N VAL A 110 6.03 6.90 3.10
CA VAL A 110 5.12 7.33 4.16
C VAL A 110 4.74 6.16 5.07
N LEU A 111 4.49 4.97 4.52
CA LEU A 111 4.23 3.76 5.31
C LEU A 111 5.42 3.46 6.22
N ALA A 112 6.65 3.46 5.68
CA ALA A 112 7.86 3.20 6.46
C ALA A 112 8.01 4.18 7.65
N TYR A 113 7.71 5.47 7.44
CA TYR A 113 7.72 6.49 8.52
C TYR A 113 6.53 6.41 9.49
N SER A 114 5.47 5.69 9.11
CA SER A 114 4.24 5.54 9.88
C SER A 114 4.16 4.24 10.67
N VAL A 115 5.07 3.30 10.44
CA VAL A 115 5.26 2.14 11.30
C VAL A 115 5.75 2.64 12.66
N LYS A 116 5.01 2.32 13.75
CA LYS A 116 5.49 2.65 15.11
C LYS A 116 6.80 1.92 15.37
N LYS A 117 7.66 2.56 16.17
CA LYS A 117 8.91 1.99 16.68
C LYS A 117 8.60 0.59 17.21
N VAL A 118 9.30 -0.40 16.65
CA VAL A 118 9.16 -1.79 17.04
C VAL A 118 9.78 -1.91 18.43
N GLU A 119 8.96 -1.94 19.48
CA GLU A 119 9.45 -2.23 20.83
C GLU A 119 9.83 -3.71 20.89
N VAL A 120 11.12 -3.96 21.11
CA VAL A 120 11.65 -5.29 21.41
C VAL A 120 11.32 -5.55 22.88
N GLN A 121 10.25 -6.29 23.13
CA GLN A 121 9.99 -6.95 24.42
C GLN A 121 10.27 -8.44 24.30
#